data_AF-A0A0F7GZH2-F1
#
_entry.id   AF-A0A0F7GZH2-F1
#
_cell.length_a   1.000
_cell.length_b   1.000
_cell.length_c   1.000
_cell.angle_alpha   90.00
_cell.angle_beta   90.00
_cell.angle_gamma   90.00
#
_symmetry.space_group_name_H-M   'P 1'
#
loop_
_entity.id
_entity.type
_entity.pdbx_description
1 polymer ?
#
loop_
_entity_poly.entity_id
_entity_poly.type
_entity_poly.pdbx_seq_one_letter_code
_entity_poly.pdbx_strand_id
1 'polypeptide(L)'
;MVATTSCFYYAAPAALRKTNHLRQNQLRLDIFGNNATTRKPRNGLVMCSNESTESESEDGWGIQDFIGGDLVKFDLGKWLSDVEEHKSLAIYTPHEGGYEGRYFTRLRYQGYYFLDLSARGLGDPETTLTKVHPVCPAHVGKQPIARWYFPPEVDFRLSVLPPNAKGLIVWVIEAKVLSKAELQFLAILPELRPKVRVIAECGNWRKVVWRPLKEAAGLTEGALSN
;
A
#
# COMPACT_ATOMS: atom_id res chain seq x y z
N MET A 1 49.80 -7.09 14.91
CA MET A 1 48.94 -8.25 15.20
C MET A 1 47.53 -7.88 14.78
N VAL A 2 47.02 -8.52 13.72
CA VAL A 2 45.76 -8.17 13.04
C VAL A 2 44.64 -8.96 13.71
N ALA A 3 43.65 -8.26 14.27
CA ALA A 3 42.47 -8.87 14.87
C ALA A 3 41.30 -8.87 13.87
N THR A 4 40.80 -10.07 13.66
CA THR A 4 39.68 -10.54 12.84
C THR A 4 38.45 -9.63 12.81
N THR A 5 38.09 -9.16 11.62
CA THR A 5 36.78 -8.62 11.27
C THR A 5 35.73 -9.74 11.24
N SER A 6 34.70 -9.64 12.07
CA SER A 6 33.52 -10.49 12.04
C SER A 6 32.62 -10.08 10.87
N CYS A 7 32.50 -10.95 9.87
CA CYS A 7 31.58 -10.80 8.74
C CYS A 7 30.13 -10.94 9.21
N PHE A 8 29.32 -9.90 8.99
CA PHE A 8 27.87 -10.00 9.03
C PHE A 8 27.38 -10.76 7.78
N TYR A 9 26.76 -11.92 7.98
CA TYR A 9 26.05 -12.65 6.94
C TYR A 9 24.72 -11.95 6.63
N TYR A 10 24.69 -11.15 5.58
CA TYR A 10 23.44 -10.87 4.86
C TYR A 10 23.38 -11.82 3.67
N ALA A 11 22.42 -12.74 3.70
CA ALA A 11 22.14 -13.66 2.62
C ALA A 11 21.73 -12.88 1.37
N ALA A 12 22.56 -12.94 0.33
CA ALA A 12 22.17 -12.53 -1.02
C ALA A 12 21.10 -13.49 -1.57
N PRO A 13 20.09 -13.01 -2.32
CA PRO A 13 19.11 -13.88 -2.93
C PRO A 13 19.78 -14.71 -4.03
N ALA A 14 19.71 -16.04 -3.90
CA ALA A 14 20.16 -16.96 -4.92
C ALA A 14 19.31 -16.78 -6.21
N ALA A 15 20.00 -16.51 -7.32
CA ALA A 15 19.40 -16.45 -8.65
C ALA A 15 18.88 -17.84 -9.04
N LEU A 16 17.57 -18.07 -8.89
CA LEU A 16 16.94 -19.29 -9.38
C LEU A 16 16.77 -19.21 -10.90
N ARG A 17 17.52 -20.08 -11.58
CA ARG A 17 17.54 -20.35 -13.01
C ARG A 17 16.13 -20.64 -13.53
N LYS A 18 15.71 -19.94 -14.60
CA LYS A 18 14.52 -20.27 -15.39
C LYS A 18 14.72 -21.60 -16.12
N THR A 19 13.80 -22.54 -15.94
CA THR A 19 13.61 -23.67 -16.86
C THR A 19 12.21 -23.56 -17.48
N ASN A 20 12.19 -23.35 -18.79
CA ASN A 20 10.99 -23.44 -19.60
C ASN A 20 10.61 -24.91 -19.77
N HIS A 21 9.39 -25.28 -19.36
CA HIS A 21 8.75 -26.46 -19.90
C HIS A 21 7.31 -26.12 -20.28
N LEU A 22 7.12 -25.90 -21.59
CA LEU A 22 5.84 -26.11 -22.25
C LEU A 22 5.39 -27.55 -21.97
N ARG A 23 4.20 -27.70 -21.36
CA ARG A 23 3.37 -28.88 -21.57
C ARG A 23 1.96 -28.41 -21.92
N GLN A 24 1.70 -28.44 -23.23
CA GLN A 24 0.38 -28.55 -23.81
C GLN A 24 -0.28 -29.83 -23.27
N ASN A 25 -1.48 -29.73 -22.73
CA ASN A 25 -2.41 -30.85 -22.67
C ASN A 25 -3.65 -30.46 -23.49
N GLN A 26 -3.58 -30.78 -24.78
CA GLN A 26 -4.75 -31.06 -25.60
C GLN A 26 -5.25 -32.46 -25.23
N LEU A 27 -6.49 -32.56 -24.78
CA LEU A 27 -7.28 -33.77 -24.94
C LEU A 27 -8.61 -33.36 -25.56
N ARG A 28 -8.67 -33.47 -26.89
CA ARG A 28 -9.89 -33.68 -27.65
C ARG A 28 -10.07 -35.18 -27.80
N LEU A 29 -11.27 -35.68 -27.51
CA LEU A 29 -11.82 -36.84 -28.18
C LEU A 29 -13.34 -36.68 -28.21
N ASP A 30 -13.81 -36.41 -29.43
CA ASP A 30 -15.20 -36.32 -29.84
C ASP A 30 -15.84 -37.71 -29.81
N ILE A 31 -17.04 -37.83 -29.23
CA ILE A 31 -17.98 -38.93 -29.56
C ILE A 31 -19.38 -38.34 -29.75
N PHE A 32 -19.91 -38.65 -30.93
CA PHE A 32 -21.19 -38.32 -31.54
C PHE A 32 -22.43 -38.32 -30.65
N GLY A 33 -23.35 -37.39 -30.95
CA GLY A 33 -24.74 -37.43 -30.50
C GLY A 33 -25.57 -36.29 -31.09
N ASN A 34 -25.99 -36.44 -32.34
CA ASN A 34 -26.96 -35.56 -33.00
C ASN A 34 -28.25 -35.44 -32.17
N ASN A 35 -28.78 -34.22 -32.03
CA ASN A 35 -30.19 -33.94 -32.29
C ASN A 35 -30.46 -32.43 -32.38
N ALA A 36 -30.92 -32.03 -33.55
CA ALA A 36 -31.41 -30.70 -33.86
C ALA A 36 -32.72 -30.42 -33.11
N THR A 37 -32.85 -29.25 -32.49
CA THR A 37 -34.15 -28.56 -32.39
C THR A 37 -33.95 -27.04 -32.42
N THR A 38 -34.55 -26.45 -33.43
CA THR A 38 -34.67 -25.02 -33.74
C THR A 38 -35.61 -24.32 -32.77
N ARG A 39 -35.19 -23.22 -32.11
CA ARG A 39 -36.07 -22.10 -31.70
C ARG A 39 -35.29 -20.77 -31.59
N LYS A 40 -35.57 -19.83 -32.51
CA LYS A 40 -35.57 -18.37 -32.30
C LYS A 40 -37.06 -17.92 -32.23
N PRO A 41 -37.47 -16.70 -31.83
CA PRO A 41 -36.72 -15.43 -31.66
C PRO A 41 -37.06 -14.70 -30.32
N ARG A 42 -36.46 -13.54 -29.97
CA ARG A 42 -37.03 -12.21 -30.25
C ARG A 42 -36.10 -11.06 -29.84
N ASN A 43 -36.19 -10.03 -30.66
CA ASN A 43 -35.68 -8.66 -30.63
C ASN A 43 -35.56 -7.96 -29.26
N GLY A 44 -34.56 -7.08 -29.18
CA GLY A 44 -34.47 -6.00 -28.21
C GLY A 44 -33.21 -5.16 -28.42
N LEU A 45 -33.25 -4.23 -29.37
CA LEU A 45 -32.30 -3.13 -29.52
C LEU A 45 -32.64 -2.07 -28.45
N VAL A 46 -31.69 -1.72 -27.57
CA VAL A 46 -31.72 -0.43 -26.84
C VAL A 46 -30.28 0.09 -26.72
N MET A 47 -30.11 1.33 -27.17
CA MET A 47 -28.92 2.18 -27.08
C MET A 47 -29.09 3.20 -25.94
N CYS A 48 -27.96 3.81 -25.55
CA CYS A 48 -27.80 5.02 -24.71
C CYS A 48 -28.03 4.78 -23.20
N SER A 49 -27.38 5.44 -22.24
CA SER A 49 -26.50 6.63 -22.21
C SER A 49 -25.80 6.68 -20.84
N ASN A 50 -24.71 7.45 -20.74
CA ASN A 50 -24.16 7.91 -19.46
C ASN A 50 -25.22 8.74 -18.70
N GLU A 51 -25.68 8.25 -17.56
CA GLU A 51 -26.23 9.12 -16.51
C GLU A 51 -26.15 8.38 -15.18
N SER A 52 -25.31 8.90 -14.29
CA SER A 52 -25.21 8.51 -12.90
C SER A 52 -26.42 9.09 -12.16
N THR A 53 -27.44 8.27 -11.97
CA THR A 53 -28.57 8.58 -11.11
C THR A 53 -28.59 7.56 -10.00
N GLU A 54 -28.12 7.96 -8.82
CA GLU A 54 -28.33 7.22 -7.58
C GLU A 54 -29.83 7.28 -7.27
N SER A 55 -30.55 6.22 -7.61
CA SER A 55 -31.92 5.98 -7.14
C SER A 55 -31.87 4.96 -6.01
N GLU A 56 -32.06 5.44 -4.79
CA GLU A 56 -32.44 4.61 -3.66
C GLU A 56 -33.82 4.00 -3.90
N SER A 57 -33.88 2.74 -4.29
CA SER A 57 -34.97 1.80 -3.95
C SER A 57 -34.73 0.46 -4.64
N GLU A 58 -34.44 -0.57 -3.85
CA GLU A 58 -35.06 -1.90 -3.91
C GLU A 58 -34.50 -2.75 -2.75
N ASP A 59 -35.39 -3.21 -1.87
CA ASP A 59 -35.10 -4.13 -0.76
C ASP A 59 -34.65 -5.50 -1.31
N GLY A 60 -33.41 -5.56 -1.76
CA GLY A 60 -32.71 -6.79 -2.10
C GLY A 60 -31.31 -6.72 -1.53
N TRP A 61 -30.95 -7.67 -0.66
CA TRP A 61 -29.57 -7.82 -0.22
C TRP A 61 -28.69 -8.06 -1.45
N GLY A 62 -27.90 -7.06 -1.83
CA GLY A 62 -26.98 -7.18 -2.96
C GLY A 62 -25.86 -8.16 -2.63
N ILE A 63 -25.28 -8.80 -3.64
CA ILE A 63 -24.02 -9.56 -3.45
C ILE A 63 -22.93 -8.70 -2.76
N GLN A 64 -22.99 -7.39 -2.98
CA GLN A 64 -22.14 -6.38 -2.33
C GLN A 64 -22.40 -6.27 -0.82
N ASP A 65 -23.58 -6.60 -0.31
CA ASP A 65 -23.86 -6.60 1.13
C ASP A 65 -23.38 -7.89 1.80
N PHE A 66 -23.41 -9.01 1.07
CA PHE A 66 -22.92 -10.31 1.56
C PHE A 66 -21.40 -10.43 1.54
N ILE A 67 -20.76 -9.89 0.50
CA ILE A 67 -19.30 -9.99 0.31
C ILE A 67 -18.61 -8.69 0.76
N GLY A 68 -19.35 -7.59 0.95
CA GLY A 68 -18.79 -6.25 1.09
C GLY A 68 -18.50 -5.66 -0.29
N GLY A 69 -19.13 -4.53 -0.64
CA GLY A 69 -19.04 -3.94 -1.99
C GLY A 69 -17.61 -3.64 -2.44
N ASP A 70 -16.70 -3.44 -1.49
CA ASP A 70 -15.27 -3.24 -1.72
C ASP A 70 -14.59 -4.51 -2.30
N LEU A 71 -15.08 -5.72 -1.96
CA LEU A 71 -14.56 -6.98 -2.51
C LEU A 71 -15.02 -7.26 -3.95
N VAL A 72 -15.99 -6.50 -4.48
CA VAL A 72 -16.58 -6.70 -5.80
C VAL A 72 -15.98 -5.79 -6.87
N LYS A 73 -15.62 -4.54 -6.54
CA LYS A 73 -14.99 -3.60 -7.49
C LYS A 73 -14.01 -2.67 -6.78
N PHE A 74 -12.72 -2.98 -6.89
CA PHE A 74 -11.66 -2.18 -6.29
C PHE A 74 -11.32 -0.95 -7.14
N ASP A 75 -11.20 0.20 -6.50
CA ASP A 75 -10.81 1.47 -7.13
C ASP A 75 -9.28 1.58 -7.34
N LEU A 76 -8.66 0.52 -7.87
CA LEU A 76 -7.20 0.41 -8.03
C LEU A 76 -6.61 1.43 -9.01
N GLY A 77 -7.36 1.82 -10.05
CA GLY A 77 -6.91 2.82 -11.02
C GLY A 77 -6.86 4.22 -10.41
N LYS A 78 -7.92 4.57 -9.68
CA LYS A 78 -8.01 5.82 -8.92
C LYS A 78 -6.92 5.87 -7.85
N TRP A 79 -6.77 4.80 -7.07
CA TRP A 79 -5.70 4.66 -6.07
C TRP A 79 -4.30 5.00 -6.61
N LEU A 80 -3.93 4.41 -7.75
CA LEU A 80 -2.61 4.66 -8.33
C LEU A 80 -2.43 6.11 -8.78
N SER A 81 -3.49 6.73 -9.30
CA SER A 81 -3.47 8.13 -9.73
C SER A 81 -3.34 9.06 -8.53
N ASP A 82 -4.13 8.82 -7.49
CA ASP A 82 -4.17 9.62 -6.26
C ASP A 82 -2.83 9.53 -5.49
N VAL A 83 -2.17 8.36 -5.49
CA VAL A 83 -0.82 8.19 -4.89
C VAL A 83 0.22 9.05 -5.62
N GLU A 84 0.13 9.18 -6.94
CA GLU A 84 1.06 10.03 -7.70
C GLU A 84 0.75 11.51 -7.54
N GLU A 85 -0.53 11.88 -7.53
CA GLU A 85 -0.99 13.27 -7.44
C GLU A 85 -0.71 13.85 -6.06
N HIS A 86 -1.23 13.21 -5.00
CA HIS A 86 -1.15 13.76 -3.65
C HIS A 86 0.17 13.43 -2.94
N LYS A 87 0.89 12.38 -3.39
CA LYS A 87 2.15 11.85 -2.84
C LYS A 87 2.12 11.35 -1.40
N SER A 88 1.22 11.87 -0.59
CA SER A 88 0.96 11.51 0.81
C SER A 88 -0.54 11.24 0.99
N LEU A 89 -0.90 10.03 1.41
CA LEU A 89 -2.28 9.62 1.63
C LEU A 89 -2.51 9.15 3.08
N ALA A 90 -3.66 9.50 3.62
CA ALA A 90 -4.24 8.87 4.80
C ALA A 90 -5.22 7.79 4.33
N ILE A 91 -4.97 6.54 4.73
CA ILE A 91 -5.85 5.41 4.43
C ILE A 91 -6.64 5.00 5.68
N TYR A 92 -7.88 4.61 5.46
CA TYR A 92 -8.82 4.10 6.45
C TYR A 92 -9.27 2.73 5.99
N THR A 93 -8.79 1.70 6.68
CA THR A 93 -9.06 0.31 6.37
C THR A 93 -10.08 -0.27 7.36
N PRO A 94 -10.81 -1.33 7.01
CA PRO A 94 -11.74 -1.98 7.92
C PRO A 94 -11.01 -2.80 8.99
N HIS A 95 -11.67 -3.06 10.13
CA HIS A 95 -11.03 -3.63 11.34
C HIS A 95 -10.58 -5.08 11.18
N GLU A 96 -11.12 -5.78 10.20
CA GLU A 96 -10.83 -7.18 9.91
C GLU A 96 -9.43 -7.35 9.31
N GLY A 97 -8.87 -6.28 8.71
CA GLY A 97 -7.61 -6.31 7.99
C GLY A 97 -7.67 -7.11 6.69
N GLY A 98 -6.56 -7.10 5.95
CA GLY A 98 -6.38 -7.85 4.70
C GLY A 98 -6.79 -7.11 3.42
N TYR A 99 -7.54 -6.01 3.53
CA TYR A 99 -7.92 -5.20 2.37
C TYR A 99 -6.75 -4.36 1.85
N GLU A 100 -5.93 -3.84 2.75
CA GLU A 100 -4.72 -3.06 2.45
C GLU A 100 -3.74 -3.81 1.55
N GLY A 101 -3.62 -5.12 1.73
CA GLY A 101 -2.67 -5.97 1.01
C GLY A 101 -2.83 -5.90 -0.51
N ARG A 102 -4.05 -5.64 -1.01
CA ARG A 102 -4.31 -5.50 -2.46
C ARG A 102 -3.76 -4.19 -3.02
N TYR A 103 -4.04 -3.07 -2.36
CA TYR A 103 -3.53 -1.74 -2.71
C TYR A 103 -1.99 -1.70 -2.64
N PHE A 104 -1.46 -2.31 -1.59
CA PHE A 104 -0.04 -2.49 -1.37
C PHE A 104 0.63 -3.33 -2.46
N THR A 105 0.06 -4.51 -2.79
CA THR A 105 0.57 -5.38 -3.85
C THR A 105 0.51 -4.70 -5.21
N ARG A 106 -0.54 -3.91 -5.48
CA ARG A 106 -0.67 -3.16 -6.73
C ARG A 106 0.44 -2.13 -6.91
N LEU A 107 0.83 -1.44 -5.84
CA LEU A 107 1.94 -0.50 -5.82
C LEU A 107 3.30 -1.21 -5.98
N ARG A 108 3.51 -2.38 -5.36
CA ARG A 108 4.71 -3.21 -5.61
C ARG A 108 4.86 -3.56 -7.09
N TYR A 109 3.77 -3.94 -7.76
CA TYR A 109 3.81 -4.24 -9.20
C TYR A 109 4.16 -3.02 -10.07
N GLN A 110 3.94 -1.80 -9.59
CA GLN A 110 4.37 -0.57 -10.26
C GLN A 110 5.87 -0.26 -10.08
N GLY A 111 6.61 -1.11 -9.36
CA GLY A 111 8.04 -0.94 -9.11
C GLY A 111 8.36 -0.03 -7.92
N TYR A 112 7.40 0.17 -7.01
CA TYR A 112 7.65 0.81 -5.73
C TYR A 112 8.25 -0.16 -4.72
N TYR A 113 9.25 0.32 -3.98
CA TYR A 113 9.80 -0.38 -2.81
C TYR A 113 9.14 0.14 -1.54
N PHE A 114 9.09 -0.70 -0.51
CA PHE A 114 8.36 -0.42 0.71
C PHE A 114 9.27 -0.31 1.92
N LEU A 115 8.97 0.69 2.74
CA LEU A 115 9.44 0.86 4.10
C LEU A 115 8.22 0.73 5.00
N ASP A 116 7.98 -0.50 5.45
CA ASP A 116 6.88 -0.83 6.36
C ASP A 116 7.30 -0.47 7.79
N LEU A 117 6.54 0.42 8.43
CA LEU A 117 6.81 0.94 9.76
C LEU A 117 5.56 0.86 10.64
N SER A 118 5.75 0.59 11.93
CA SER A 118 4.70 0.75 12.94
C SER A 118 4.85 2.10 13.63
N ALA A 119 3.79 2.90 13.62
CA ALA A 119 3.79 4.22 14.26
C ALA A 119 4.13 4.16 15.76
N ARG A 120 3.66 3.12 16.48
CA ARG A 120 3.88 2.97 17.92
C ARG A 120 5.36 2.78 18.31
N GLY A 121 6.15 2.21 17.41
CA GLY A 121 7.58 1.95 17.64
C GLY A 121 8.51 3.02 17.08
N LEU A 122 7.98 4.04 16.39
CA LEU A 122 8.77 4.98 15.60
C LEU A 122 9.40 6.11 16.44
N GLY A 123 8.77 6.47 17.57
CA GLY A 123 9.11 7.68 18.31
C GLY A 123 8.80 8.92 17.48
N ASP A 124 9.72 9.89 17.44
CA ASP A 124 9.59 11.07 16.58
C ASP A 124 9.88 10.73 15.12
N PRO A 125 8.90 10.83 14.20
CA PRO A 125 9.07 10.49 12.79
C PRO A 125 10.10 11.38 12.09
N GLU A 126 10.27 12.64 12.50
CA GLU A 126 11.25 13.53 11.87
C GLU A 126 12.66 13.00 12.11
N THR A 127 12.99 12.76 13.38
CA THR A 127 14.31 12.27 13.78
C THR A 127 14.59 10.88 13.26
N THR A 128 13.64 9.94 13.37
CA THR A 128 13.86 8.54 12.98
C THR A 128 13.99 8.36 11.46
N LEU A 129 13.23 9.11 10.65
CA LEU A 129 13.22 8.93 9.20
C LEU A 129 14.35 9.67 8.49
N THR A 130 14.72 10.88 8.96
CA THR A 130 15.62 11.78 8.23
C THR A 130 16.96 12.02 8.90
N LYS A 131 17.10 11.75 10.20
CA LYS A 131 18.32 12.01 10.96
C LYS A 131 18.94 10.72 11.46
N VAL A 132 20.23 10.79 11.77
CA VAL A 132 20.90 9.75 12.54
C VAL A 132 20.40 9.83 13.98
N HIS A 133 19.87 8.73 14.50
CA HIS A 133 19.27 8.71 15.84
C HIS A 133 19.91 7.61 16.72
N PRO A 134 20.16 7.89 18.01
CA PRO A 134 20.68 6.90 18.92
C PRO A 134 19.55 5.98 19.41
N VAL A 135 19.78 4.67 19.34
CA VAL A 135 18.94 3.64 19.94
C VAL A 135 19.71 2.98 21.07
N CYS A 136 19.06 2.89 22.24
CA CYS A 136 19.61 2.18 23.39
C CYS A 136 19.13 0.72 23.32
N PRO A 137 20.02 -0.26 23.07
CA PRO A 137 19.64 -1.66 23.15
C PRO A 137 19.28 -2.05 24.59
N ALA A 138 18.45 -3.09 24.73
CA ALA A 138 18.05 -3.59 26.05
C ALA A 138 19.25 -4.18 26.80
N HIS A 139 19.71 -3.48 27.84
CA HIS A 139 20.90 -3.84 28.59
C HIS A 139 20.65 -4.87 29.73
N VAL A 140 19.37 -5.09 30.11
CA VAL A 140 18.88 -6.09 31.10
C VAL A 140 19.71 -6.14 32.40
N GLY A 141 20.34 -5.01 32.78
CA GLY A 141 21.21 -4.91 33.96
C GLY A 141 22.57 -5.65 33.88
N LYS A 142 22.87 -6.33 32.77
CA LYS A 142 24.12 -7.09 32.60
C LYS A 142 25.14 -6.41 31.69
N GLN A 143 24.65 -5.57 30.77
CA GLN A 143 25.48 -4.85 29.82
C GLN A 143 25.59 -3.36 30.21
N PRO A 144 26.70 -2.68 29.87
CA PRO A 144 26.77 -1.23 30.00
C PRO A 144 25.74 -0.57 29.08
N ILE A 145 25.31 0.65 29.44
CA ILE A 145 24.40 1.44 28.61
C ILE A 145 25.14 1.85 27.33
N ALA A 146 24.89 1.10 26.25
CA ALA A 146 25.38 1.41 24.92
C ALA A 146 24.38 2.31 24.18
N ARG A 147 24.88 3.06 23.20
CA ARG A 147 24.04 3.78 22.22
C ARG A 147 24.51 3.40 20.83
N TRP A 148 23.59 2.85 20.04
CA TRP A 148 23.84 2.52 18.65
C TRP A 148 23.24 3.62 17.78
N TYR A 149 24.03 4.20 16.89
CA TYR A 149 23.56 5.25 16.01
C TYR A 149 23.03 4.62 14.72
N PHE A 150 21.71 4.66 14.56
CA PHE A 150 21.06 4.15 13.37
C PHE A 150 21.09 5.22 12.27
N PRO A 151 21.37 4.82 11.01
CA PRO A 151 21.31 5.73 9.89
C PRO A 151 19.86 6.21 9.65
N PRO A 152 19.67 7.35 8.96
CA PRO A 152 18.34 7.82 8.59
C PRO A 152 17.63 6.80 7.70
N GLU A 153 16.48 6.27 8.14
CA GLU A 153 15.81 5.13 7.50
C GLU A 153 15.42 5.40 6.04
N VAL A 154 14.90 6.58 5.74
CA VAL A 154 14.45 6.94 4.39
C VAL A 154 15.65 7.15 3.48
N ASP A 155 16.62 7.95 3.91
CA ASP A 155 17.79 8.30 3.09
C ASP A 155 18.70 7.09 2.84
N PHE A 156 18.88 6.23 3.84
CA PHE A 156 19.61 4.98 3.69
C PHE A 156 18.92 4.07 2.66
N ARG A 157 17.61 3.87 2.74
CA ARG A 157 16.88 3.03 1.78
C ARG A 157 16.85 3.61 0.37
N LEU A 158 16.77 4.93 0.24
CA LEU A 158 16.89 5.61 -1.05
C LEU A 158 18.28 5.39 -1.68
N SER A 159 19.35 5.32 -0.87
CA SER A 159 20.71 5.07 -1.37
C SER A 159 20.92 3.63 -1.87
N VAL A 160 20.19 2.67 -1.30
CA VAL A 160 20.26 1.23 -1.65
C VAL A 160 19.21 0.86 -2.73
N LEU A 161 18.33 1.79 -3.06
CA LEU A 161 17.25 1.57 -4.03
C LEU A 161 17.84 1.28 -5.43
N PRO A 162 17.36 0.24 -6.15
CA PRO A 162 17.87 -0.02 -7.48
C PRO A 162 17.44 1.10 -8.45
N PRO A 163 18.26 1.42 -9.46
CA PRO A 163 18.07 2.62 -10.29
C PRO A 163 16.82 2.57 -11.17
N ASN A 164 16.25 1.37 -11.39
CA ASN A 164 15.01 1.16 -12.14
C ASN A 164 13.74 1.27 -11.28
N ALA A 165 13.86 1.44 -9.96
CA ALA A 165 12.71 1.58 -9.08
C ALA A 165 12.04 2.95 -9.28
N LYS A 166 10.70 2.96 -9.17
CA LYS A 166 9.91 4.20 -9.28
C LYS A 166 10.13 5.11 -8.07
N GLY A 167 10.23 4.53 -6.88
CA GLY A 167 10.44 5.25 -5.64
C GLY A 167 10.30 4.37 -4.40
N LEU A 168 10.34 5.03 -3.24
CA LEU A 168 10.14 4.42 -1.94
C LEU A 168 8.79 4.85 -1.36
N ILE A 169 7.98 3.89 -0.91
CA ILE A 169 6.75 4.12 -0.18
C ILE A 169 7.02 3.88 1.30
N VAL A 170 6.80 4.90 2.12
CA VAL A 170 6.77 4.79 3.58
C VAL A 170 5.34 4.41 3.97
N TRP A 171 5.15 3.15 4.34
CA TRP A 171 3.86 2.64 4.79
C TRP A 171 3.83 2.60 6.31
N VAL A 172 3.10 3.55 6.91
CA VAL A 172 3.00 3.70 8.36
C VAL A 172 1.71 3.03 8.84
N ILE A 173 1.88 1.85 9.42
CA ILE A 173 0.83 1.05 10.04
C ILE A 173 0.46 1.67 11.38
N GLU A 174 -0.83 1.68 11.70
CA GLU A 174 -1.39 2.24 12.94
C GLU A 174 -1.10 3.73 13.18
N ALA A 175 -0.97 4.55 12.13
CA ALA A 175 -0.71 5.98 12.23
C ALA A 175 -1.73 6.80 13.03
N LYS A 176 -2.88 6.22 13.39
CA LYS A 176 -3.87 6.80 14.33
C LYS A 176 -3.29 7.21 15.70
N VAL A 177 -2.15 6.64 16.10
CA VAL A 177 -1.48 6.99 17.37
C VAL A 177 -0.63 8.25 17.28
N LEU A 178 -0.31 8.70 16.07
CA LEU A 178 0.51 9.88 15.84
C LEU A 178 -0.28 11.15 16.12
N SER A 179 0.39 12.12 16.70
CA SER A 179 -0.10 13.48 16.87
C SER A 179 -0.30 14.18 15.53
N LYS A 180 -1.08 15.26 15.51
CA LYS A 180 -1.29 16.06 14.30
C LYS A 180 0.02 16.59 13.73
N ALA A 181 0.94 17.05 14.58
CA ALA A 181 2.25 17.57 14.14
C ALA A 181 3.09 16.49 13.43
N GLU A 182 3.06 15.26 13.95
CA GLU A 182 3.75 14.12 13.33
C GLU A 182 3.14 13.75 11.97
N LEU A 183 1.80 13.79 11.85
CA LEU A 183 1.11 13.61 10.57
C LEU A 183 1.41 14.74 9.57
N GLN A 184 1.56 15.98 10.05
CA GLN A 184 1.95 17.12 9.22
C GLN A 184 3.36 16.92 8.65
N PHE A 185 4.31 16.46 9.47
CA PHE A 185 5.65 16.12 8.99
C PHE A 185 5.61 15.05 7.89
N LEU A 186 4.85 13.96 8.13
CA LEU A 186 4.67 12.90 7.14
C LEU A 186 4.03 13.39 5.82
N ALA A 187 3.16 14.39 5.89
CA ALA A 187 2.55 15.01 4.71
C ALA A 187 3.55 15.86 3.88
N ILE A 188 4.55 16.46 4.55
CA ILE A 188 5.58 17.29 3.91
C ILE A 188 6.77 16.45 3.44
N LEU A 189 6.95 15.22 3.96
CA LEU A 189 8.07 14.35 3.62
C LEU A 189 8.29 14.14 2.10
N PRO A 190 7.27 13.95 1.25
CA PRO A 190 7.44 13.87 -0.20
C PRO A 190 7.93 15.16 -0.87
N GLU A 191 7.77 16.31 -0.23
CA GLU A 191 8.31 17.60 -0.71
C GLU A 191 9.80 17.70 -0.43
N LEU A 192 10.24 17.22 0.75
CA LEU A 192 11.66 17.12 1.12
C LEU A 192 12.41 16.08 0.27
N ARG A 193 11.74 14.96 -0.05
CA ARG A 193 12.30 13.84 -0.81
C ARG A 193 11.35 13.43 -1.93
N PRO A 194 11.56 13.90 -3.18
CA PRO A 194 10.58 13.73 -4.27
C PRO A 194 10.38 12.29 -4.75
N LYS A 195 11.33 11.39 -4.48
CA LYS A 195 11.23 9.94 -4.76
C LYS A 195 10.45 9.16 -3.69
N VAL A 196 10.03 9.84 -2.63
CA VAL A 196 9.31 9.23 -1.52
C VAL A 196 7.82 9.50 -1.66
N ARG A 197 7.02 8.51 -1.30
CA ARG A 197 5.57 8.60 -1.13
C ARG A 197 5.22 8.10 0.26
N VAL A 198 4.16 8.62 0.85
CA VAL A 198 3.78 8.28 2.23
C VAL A 198 2.34 7.81 2.25
N ILE A 199 2.11 6.68 2.93
CA ILE A 199 0.77 6.14 3.18
C ILE A 199 0.67 5.88 4.67
N ALA A 200 -0.32 6.49 5.32
CA ALA A 200 -0.50 6.44 6.76
C ALA A 200 -1.88 5.88 7.11
N GLU A 201 -1.93 4.82 7.92
CA GLU A 201 -3.18 4.21 8.41
C GLU A 201 -3.75 5.00 9.59
N CYS A 202 -4.45 6.08 9.29
CA CYS A 202 -4.90 7.07 10.29
C CYS A 202 -6.17 6.67 11.04
N GLY A 203 -6.82 5.57 10.70
CA GLY A 203 -8.05 5.16 11.37
C GLY A 203 -8.71 3.97 10.69
N ASN A 204 -9.99 3.78 11.01
CA ASN A 204 -10.77 2.68 10.49
C ASN A 204 -12.04 3.15 9.78
N TRP A 205 -12.51 2.35 8.81
CA TRP A 205 -13.76 2.58 8.12
C TRP A 205 -14.35 1.25 7.61
N ARG A 206 -15.67 1.16 7.40
CA ARG A 206 -16.32 -0.10 6.94
C ARG A 206 -15.92 -0.55 5.53
N LYS A 207 -15.33 0.36 4.74
CA LYS A 207 -14.82 0.15 3.38
C LYS A 207 -13.48 0.84 3.30
N VAL A 208 -12.57 0.40 2.42
CA VAL A 208 -11.30 1.11 2.25
C VAL A 208 -11.56 2.47 1.62
N VAL A 209 -11.21 3.52 2.37
CA VAL A 209 -11.29 4.91 1.91
C VAL A 209 -9.92 5.54 2.12
N TRP A 210 -9.51 6.40 1.21
CA TRP A 210 -8.31 7.21 1.36
C TRP A 210 -8.61 8.66 1.06
N ARG A 211 -7.82 9.54 1.67
CA ARG A 211 -7.84 10.99 1.44
C ARG A 211 -6.42 11.55 1.49
N PRO A 212 -6.17 12.75 0.95
CA PRO A 212 -4.86 13.38 1.05
C PRO A 212 -4.42 13.53 2.52
N LEU A 213 -3.18 13.16 2.83
CA LEU A 213 -2.67 13.26 4.20
C LEU A 213 -2.62 14.72 4.68
N LYS A 214 -2.40 15.67 3.77
CA LYS A 214 -2.45 17.11 4.04
C LYS A 214 -3.81 17.54 4.61
N GLU A 215 -4.91 17.02 4.08
CA GLU A 215 -6.25 17.29 4.59
C GLU A 215 -6.46 16.64 5.96
N ALA A 216 -6.05 15.37 6.10
CA ALA A 216 -6.16 14.65 7.37
C ALA A 216 -5.34 15.28 8.51
N ALA A 217 -4.20 15.89 8.18
CA ALA A 217 -3.29 16.57 9.10
C ALA A 217 -3.68 18.05 9.36
N GLY A 218 -4.68 18.58 8.65
CA GLY A 218 -5.14 19.96 8.79
C GLY A 218 -4.21 21.02 8.17
N LEU A 219 -3.45 20.67 7.13
CA LEU A 219 -2.57 21.58 6.38
C LEU A 219 -3.29 22.30 5.23
N THR A 220 -4.60 22.11 5.06
CA THR A 220 -5.37 22.77 4.01
C THR A 220 -5.78 24.19 4.43
N GLU A 221 -5.69 25.13 3.49
CA GLU A 221 -5.81 26.59 3.70
C GLU A 221 -7.19 27.05 4.22
N GLY A 222 -8.21 26.19 4.23
CA GLY A 222 -9.55 26.50 4.73
C GLY A 222 -9.71 26.52 6.27
N ALA A 223 -8.67 26.14 7.02
CA ALA A 223 -8.72 26.15 8.49
C ALA A 223 -8.45 27.54 9.12
N LEU A 224 -8.12 28.55 8.32
CA LEU A 224 -7.90 29.94 8.75
C LEU A 224 -9.07 30.88 8.42
N SER A 225 -10.17 30.36 7.87
CA SER A 225 -11.39 31.12 7.62
C SER A 225 -12.55 30.57 8.44
N ASN A 226 -12.52 30.77 9.75
CA ASN A 226 -13.67 30.76 10.66
C ASN A 226 -13.34 31.58 11.90
#